data_AF-A0A423VND8-F1
#
_entry.id   AF-A0A423VND8-F1
#
_cell.length_a   1.000
_cell.length_b   1.000
_cell.length_c   1.000
_cell.angle_alpha   90.00
_cell.angle_beta   90.00
_cell.angle_gamma   90.00
#
_symmetry.space_group_name_H-M   'P 1'
#
loop_
_entity.id
_entity.type
_entity.pdbx_description
1 polymer ?
#
loop_
_entity_poly.entity_id
_entity_poly.type
_entity_poly.pdbx_seq_one_letter_code
_entity_poly.pdbx_strand_id
1 'polypeptide(L)'
;MDDIPQDYKLLSYAYNETGYSASVECERNTSSALSFKFSQKVDNVDIWEVEGTLPNSISSEFVPVMAWHRDNLDEATALAWVGVSNDGIHMIGILASKLYRNFSEVQCTVRFTPTVFSISVNHTKNAINVSPIETGSPVTVDVDPTGHLQSNAVRSVNLLSRMTTSLYVSVLGEALDYNLQTVILSSNNTNGDVSNLALQAASESFIAILDDILGIYGGAQLVLSNDSTQADISACLEAVQIGQL
;
A
#
# COMPACT_ATOMS: atom_id res chain seq x y z
N MET A 1 -33.62 17.88 -5.37
CA MET A 1 -32.45 17.69 -6.26
C MET A 1 -33.07 17.41 -7.61
N ASP A 2 -33.63 18.47 -8.19
CA ASP A 2 -34.58 18.40 -9.28
C ASP A 2 -33.97 19.09 -10.50
N ASP A 3 -34.11 18.40 -11.63
CA ASP A 3 -33.92 18.84 -13.02
C ASP A 3 -32.49 19.07 -13.52
N ILE A 4 -31.73 17.97 -13.65
CA ILE A 4 -30.91 17.78 -14.85
C ILE A 4 -31.83 17.16 -15.92
N PRO A 5 -32.07 17.81 -17.07
CA PRO A 5 -32.88 17.22 -18.14
C PRO A 5 -32.29 15.87 -18.58
N GLN A 6 -33.14 14.85 -18.68
CA GLN A 6 -32.76 13.44 -18.85
C GLN A 6 -32.02 13.06 -20.16
N ASP A 7 -31.69 14.02 -21.03
CA ASP A 7 -31.14 13.73 -22.36
C ASP A 7 -29.69 14.20 -22.59
N TYR A 8 -28.98 14.68 -21.57
CA TYR A 8 -27.56 15.02 -21.74
C TYR A 8 -26.66 13.82 -21.48
N LYS A 9 -26.01 13.33 -22.54
CA LYS A 9 -24.95 12.33 -22.41
C LYS A 9 -23.68 13.02 -21.89
N LEU A 10 -23.31 12.72 -20.66
CA LEU A 10 -22.04 13.13 -20.06
C LEU A 10 -20.89 12.38 -20.75
N LEU A 11 -20.02 13.12 -21.45
CA LEU A 11 -18.89 12.54 -22.18
C LEU A 11 -17.66 12.43 -21.29
N SER A 12 -17.40 13.47 -20.48
CA SER A 12 -16.33 13.50 -19.52
C SER A 12 -16.59 14.53 -18.44
N TYR A 13 -16.01 14.36 -17.26
CA TYR A 13 -15.97 15.40 -16.24
C TYR A 13 -14.63 15.39 -15.51
N ALA A 14 -14.26 16.51 -14.94
CA ALA A 14 -13.07 16.66 -14.12
C ALA A 14 -13.39 17.42 -12.85
N TYR A 15 -12.73 17.05 -11.75
CA TYR A 15 -12.88 17.66 -10.44
C TYR A 15 -11.58 17.51 -9.65
N ASN A 16 -11.45 18.31 -8.60
CA ASN A 16 -10.31 18.22 -7.70
C ASN A 16 -10.74 17.58 -6.39
N GLU A 17 -9.90 16.72 -5.85
CA GLU A 17 -10.14 16.02 -4.59
C GLU A 17 -8.90 16.10 -3.71
N THR A 18 -9.09 16.20 -2.40
CA THR A 18 -7.96 16.16 -1.46
C THR A 18 -7.84 14.75 -0.90
N GLY A 19 -6.64 14.20 -0.91
CA GLY A 19 -6.34 12.87 -0.37
C GLY A 19 -4.92 12.81 0.19
N TYR A 20 -4.44 11.60 0.44
CA TYR A 20 -3.04 11.37 0.79
C TYR A 20 -2.28 10.77 -0.39
N SER A 21 -1.09 11.29 -0.64
CA SER A 21 -0.07 10.61 -1.42
C SER A 21 0.86 9.88 -0.46
N ALA A 22 0.95 8.55 -0.60
CA ALA A 22 1.84 7.74 0.21
C ALA A 22 3.24 7.69 -0.41
N SER A 23 4.26 7.87 0.42
CA SER A 23 5.65 7.55 0.06
C SER A 23 6.24 6.61 1.08
N VAL A 24 7.10 5.70 0.61
CA VAL A 24 7.73 4.69 1.43
C VAL A 24 9.24 4.74 1.18
N GLU A 25 10.01 4.84 2.26
CA GLU A 25 11.47 4.82 2.22
C GLU A 25 11.94 3.61 3.02
N CYS A 26 12.57 2.65 2.35
CA CYS A 26 13.08 1.42 2.98
C CYS A 26 14.60 1.43 3.13
N GLU A 27 15.07 0.88 4.26
CA GLU A 27 16.48 0.65 4.58
C GLU A 27 16.68 -0.75 5.16
N ARG A 28 17.93 -1.24 5.17
CA ARG A 28 18.26 -2.43 5.96
C ARG A 28 18.63 -2.02 7.36
N ASN A 29 17.96 -2.63 8.34
CA ASN A 29 18.28 -2.46 9.74
C ASN A 29 18.50 -3.82 10.43
N THR A 30 19.76 -4.26 10.42
CA THR A 30 20.21 -5.47 11.12
C THR A 30 20.20 -5.32 12.64
N SER A 31 20.04 -4.09 13.15
CA SER A 31 19.94 -3.79 14.59
C SER A 31 18.50 -3.73 15.08
N SER A 32 17.52 -4.07 14.23
CA SER A 32 16.13 -4.15 14.67
C SER A 32 15.95 -5.24 15.72
N ALA A 33 15.07 -5.00 16.69
CA ALA A 33 14.71 -6.01 17.69
C ALA A 33 13.72 -7.06 17.15
N LEU A 34 13.31 -6.96 15.87
CA LEU A 34 12.47 -7.95 15.22
C LEU A 34 13.28 -9.20 14.90
N SER A 35 12.71 -10.36 15.21
CA SER A 35 13.34 -11.66 14.97
C SER A 35 12.34 -12.70 14.48
N PHE A 36 12.81 -13.61 13.63
CA PHE A 36 12.09 -14.85 13.34
C PHE A 36 12.46 -15.89 14.40
N LYS A 37 11.46 -16.38 15.13
CA LYS A 37 11.62 -17.45 16.11
C LYS A 37 10.84 -18.68 15.66
N PHE A 38 11.43 -19.84 15.86
CA PHE A 38 10.70 -21.08 15.81
C PHE A 38 9.89 -21.20 17.11
N SER A 39 8.58 -21.37 16.97
CA SER A 39 7.66 -21.47 18.10
C SER A 39 7.45 -22.93 18.48
N GLN A 40 6.88 -23.72 17.56
CA GLN A 40 6.58 -25.14 17.78
C GLN A 40 6.35 -25.90 16.48
N LYS A 41 6.43 -27.23 16.55
CA LYS A 41 6.04 -28.15 15.46
C LYS A 41 4.71 -28.82 15.79
N VAL A 42 3.75 -28.74 14.87
CA VAL A 42 2.46 -29.42 14.95
C VAL A 42 2.35 -30.33 13.72
N ASP A 43 2.42 -31.64 13.93
CA ASP A 43 2.55 -32.65 12.87
C ASP A 43 3.73 -32.34 11.92
N ASN A 44 3.45 -32.09 10.63
CA ASN A 44 4.43 -31.74 9.59
C ASN A 44 4.44 -30.23 9.28
N VAL A 45 3.98 -29.40 10.22
CA VAL A 45 3.94 -27.94 10.09
C VAL A 45 4.80 -27.32 11.17
N ASP A 46 5.71 -26.45 10.75
CA ASP A 46 6.46 -25.57 11.64
C ASP A 46 5.71 -24.26 11.81
N ILE A 47 5.51 -23.89 13.06
CA ILE A 47 4.99 -22.58 13.41
C ILE A 47 6.18 -21.72 13.77
N TRP A 48 6.41 -20.73 12.93
CA TRP A 48 7.35 -19.64 13.15
C TRP A 48 6.59 -18.42 13.63
N GLU A 49 7.28 -17.50 14.25
CA GLU A 49 6.73 -16.24 14.70
C GLU A 49 7.72 -15.13 14.41
N VAL A 50 7.19 -14.02 13.89
CA VAL A 50 7.90 -12.74 13.91
C VAL A 50 7.54 -12.06 15.21
N GLU A 51 8.55 -11.83 16.04
CA GLU A 51 8.40 -11.15 17.33
C GLU A 51 9.48 -10.07 17.50
N GLY A 52 9.11 -8.93 18.07
CA GLY A 52 10.03 -7.89 18.50
C GLY A 52 9.44 -6.49 18.40
N THR A 53 10.28 -5.46 18.37
CA THR A 53 9.83 -4.07 18.35
C THR A 53 10.44 -3.30 17.18
N LEU A 54 9.64 -2.42 16.57
CA LEU A 54 10.13 -1.34 15.73
C LEU A 54 10.48 -0.11 16.58
N PRO A 55 11.26 0.85 16.05
CA PRO A 55 11.63 2.06 16.78
C PRO A 55 10.43 2.87 17.32
N ASN A 56 9.28 2.81 16.64
CA ASN A 56 8.04 3.46 17.05
C ASN A 56 7.07 2.55 17.82
N SER A 57 7.44 1.31 18.14
CA SER A 57 6.58 0.38 18.89
C SER A 57 6.51 0.73 20.37
N ILE A 58 5.29 0.73 20.94
CA ILE A 58 5.06 0.87 22.39
C ILE A 58 5.17 -0.49 23.11
N SER A 59 4.86 -1.59 22.39
CA SER A 59 4.92 -2.96 22.90
C SER A 59 5.53 -3.89 21.86
N SER A 60 5.91 -5.10 22.30
CA SER A 60 6.34 -6.15 21.37
C SER A 60 5.23 -6.47 20.39
N GLU A 61 5.58 -6.50 19.12
CA GLU A 61 4.75 -6.92 18.01
C GLU A 61 4.91 -8.41 17.76
N PHE A 62 3.82 -9.05 17.33
CA PHE A 62 3.77 -10.49 17.13
C PHE A 62 2.95 -10.85 15.90
N VAL A 63 3.55 -11.58 14.97
CA VAL A 63 2.90 -12.13 13.78
C VAL A 63 3.21 -13.62 13.69
N PRO A 64 2.22 -14.52 13.86
CA PRO A 64 2.41 -15.94 13.66
C PRO A 64 2.53 -16.24 12.17
N VAL A 65 3.44 -17.14 11.82
CA VAL A 65 3.77 -17.53 10.45
C VAL A 65 3.84 -19.05 10.38
N MET A 66 2.91 -19.66 9.65
CA MET A 66 2.90 -21.12 9.48
C MET A 66 3.64 -21.48 8.20
N ALA A 67 4.55 -22.45 8.30
CA ALA A 67 5.29 -22.98 7.16
C ALA A 67 5.34 -24.51 7.23
N TRP A 68 5.34 -25.16 6.07
CA TRP A 68 5.45 -26.60 5.97
C TRP A 68 6.85 -27.04 6.38
N HIS A 69 6.93 -28.00 7.29
CA HIS A 69 8.20 -28.57 7.70
C HIS A 69 8.78 -29.40 6.55
N ARG A 70 9.96 -29.04 6.06
CA ARG A 70 10.76 -29.91 5.18
C ARG A 70 11.89 -30.48 6.03
N ASP A 71 11.91 -31.79 6.21
CA ASP A 71 12.85 -32.54 7.08
C ASP A 71 14.36 -32.32 6.77
N ASN A 72 14.71 -31.50 5.77
CA ASN A 72 16.09 -31.15 5.36
C ASN A 72 16.29 -29.63 5.15
N LEU A 73 15.33 -28.79 5.52
CA LEU A 73 15.47 -27.33 5.54
C LEU A 73 15.30 -26.89 6.98
N ASP A 74 16.39 -26.53 7.66
CA ASP A 74 16.37 -25.94 9.01
C ASP A 74 15.70 -24.53 9.04
N GLU A 75 14.93 -24.18 8.00
CA GLU A 75 14.55 -22.80 7.71
C GLU A 75 13.15 -22.75 7.10
N ALA A 76 12.31 -21.85 7.64
CA ALA A 76 10.99 -21.55 7.09
C ALA A 76 11.09 -21.15 5.60
N THR A 77 10.03 -21.36 4.83
CA THR A 77 9.86 -20.71 3.52
C THR A 77 8.82 -19.61 3.68
N ALA A 78 9.20 -18.53 4.37
CA ALA A 78 8.24 -17.51 4.75
C ALA A 78 8.83 -16.11 4.76
N LEU A 79 7.95 -15.16 4.44
CA LEU A 79 8.17 -13.73 4.61
C LEU A 79 6.94 -13.20 5.33
N ALA A 80 7.16 -12.35 6.32
CA ALA A 80 6.12 -11.65 7.05
C ALA A 80 6.58 -10.23 7.35
N TRP A 81 5.62 -9.35 7.61
CA TRP A 81 5.90 -7.98 8.00
C TRP A 81 5.03 -7.54 9.17
N VAL A 82 5.52 -6.53 9.86
CA VAL A 82 4.86 -5.88 10.98
C VAL A 82 4.68 -4.41 10.62
N GLY A 83 3.45 -3.92 10.61
CA GLY A 83 3.14 -2.50 10.44
C GLY A 83 2.74 -1.87 11.78
N VAL A 84 3.41 -0.78 12.15
CA VAL A 84 3.18 -0.04 13.40
C VAL A 84 2.98 1.43 13.09
N SER A 85 1.92 2.00 13.65
CA SER A 85 1.65 3.42 13.63
C SER A 85 1.54 3.92 15.06
N ASN A 86 2.39 4.85 15.45
CA ASN A 86 2.37 5.47 16.77
C ASN A 86 2.91 6.90 16.70
N ASP A 87 2.25 7.83 17.42
CA ASP A 87 2.64 9.24 17.50
C ASP A 87 2.89 9.90 16.12
N GLY A 88 2.10 9.53 15.10
CA GLY A 88 2.23 10.03 13.73
C GLY A 88 3.41 9.45 12.94
N ILE A 89 4.18 8.52 13.53
CA ILE A 89 5.26 7.80 12.88
C ILE A 89 4.74 6.44 12.41
N HIS A 90 4.90 6.17 11.12
CA HIS A 90 4.39 4.97 10.46
C HIS A 90 5.56 4.14 9.94
N MET A 91 5.69 2.90 10.41
CA MET A 91 6.79 2.03 10.03
C MET A 91 6.31 0.63 9.68
N ILE A 92 7.05 -0.02 8.78
CA ILE A 92 6.86 -1.41 8.39
C ILE A 92 8.20 -2.13 8.53
N GLY A 93 8.24 -3.20 9.31
CA GLY A 93 9.40 -4.10 9.39
C GLY A 93 9.11 -5.38 8.62
N ILE A 94 10.01 -5.77 7.72
CA ILE A 94 9.94 -7.03 6.99
C ILE A 94 11.00 -7.97 7.55
N LEU A 95 10.58 -9.19 7.82
CA LEU A 95 11.50 -10.29 8.03
C LEU A 95 11.22 -11.36 7.00
N ALA A 96 12.32 -11.94 6.51
CA ALA A 96 12.27 -12.96 5.49
C ALA A 96 13.20 -14.12 5.83
N SER A 97 12.77 -15.34 5.52
CA SER A 97 13.65 -16.51 5.55
C SER A 97 14.52 -16.57 4.29
N LYS A 98 15.38 -17.59 4.18
CA LYS A 98 16.41 -17.68 3.12
C LYS A 98 15.87 -17.59 1.69
N LEU A 99 14.68 -18.11 1.41
CA LEU A 99 14.09 -18.02 0.06
C LEU A 99 13.90 -16.56 -0.37
N TYR A 100 13.52 -15.69 0.58
CA TYR A 100 13.25 -14.27 0.35
C TYR A 100 14.29 -13.38 1.04
N ARG A 101 15.53 -13.88 1.23
CA ARG A 101 16.61 -13.21 1.99
C ARG A 101 16.87 -11.76 1.59
N ASN A 102 16.57 -11.40 0.35
CA ASN A 102 16.73 -10.04 -0.16
C ASN A 102 15.86 -9.05 0.63
N PHE A 103 14.78 -9.49 1.26
CA PHE A 103 13.89 -8.69 2.10
C PHE A 103 14.10 -8.91 3.60
N SER A 104 15.11 -9.69 4.01
CA SER A 104 15.42 -9.87 5.43
C SER A 104 15.92 -8.57 6.04
N GLU A 105 15.46 -8.28 7.26
CA GLU A 105 15.91 -7.12 8.05
C GLU A 105 15.66 -5.78 7.35
N VAL A 106 14.58 -5.69 6.57
CA VAL A 106 14.17 -4.43 5.93
C VAL A 106 13.23 -3.67 6.85
N GLN A 107 13.45 -2.37 6.97
CA GLN A 107 12.55 -1.45 7.67
C GLN A 107 12.19 -0.31 6.74
N CYS A 108 10.92 0.03 6.71
CA CYS A 108 10.39 1.07 5.87
C CYS A 108 9.68 2.12 6.71
N THR A 109 9.92 3.39 6.41
CA THR A 109 9.16 4.51 6.94
C THR A 109 8.12 4.91 5.92
N VAL A 110 6.87 5.03 6.34
CA VAL A 110 5.75 5.47 5.51
C VAL A 110 5.44 6.93 5.83
N ARG A 111 5.26 7.75 4.79
CA ARG A 111 4.82 9.14 4.93
C ARG A 111 3.57 9.36 4.11
N PHE A 112 2.56 9.94 4.74
CA PHE A 112 1.33 10.35 4.07
C PHE A 112 1.37 11.86 3.90
N THR A 113 1.37 12.33 2.65
CA THR A 113 1.40 13.76 2.34
C THR A 113 0.03 14.20 1.83
N PRO A 114 -0.68 15.10 2.53
CA PRO A 114 -1.91 15.70 2.02
C PRO A 114 -1.68 16.31 0.65
N THR A 115 -2.44 15.89 -0.35
CA THR A 115 -2.25 16.22 -1.76
C THR A 115 -3.60 16.49 -2.40
N VAL A 116 -3.69 17.55 -3.22
CA VAL A 116 -4.84 17.75 -4.10
C VAL A 116 -4.58 17.00 -5.40
N PHE A 117 -5.50 16.12 -5.75
CA PHE A 117 -5.50 15.40 -7.01
C PHE A 117 -6.47 16.06 -7.99
N SER A 118 -6.07 16.12 -9.25
CA SER A 118 -6.95 16.38 -10.38
C SER A 118 -7.43 15.05 -10.92
N ILE A 119 -8.75 14.83 -10.85
CA ILE A 119 -9.41 13.64 -11.35
C ILE A 119 -10.08 14.02 -12.66
N SER A 120 -9.84 13.23 -13.69
CA SER A 120 -10.55 13.37 -14.97
C SER A 120 -11.12 12.02 -15.38
N VAL A 121 -12.43 12.00 -15.60
CA VAL A 121 -13.20 10.83 -15.99
C VAL A 121 -13.67 11.02 -17.42
N ASN A 122 -13.33 10.08 -18.29
CA ASN A 122 -13.74 10.07 -19.69
C ASN A 122 -14.57 8.82 -19.98
N HIS A 123 -15.88 9.00 -20.12
CA HIS A 123 -16.81 7.90 -20.39
C HIS A 123 -16.64 7.35 -21.81
N THR A 124 -16.27 8.18 -22.78
CA THR A 124 -16.05 7.74 -24.17
C THR A 124 -14.85 6.80 -24.30
N LYS A 125 -13.81 7.01 -23.48
CA LYS A 125 -12.58 6.21 -23.47
C LYS A 125 -12.53 5.17 -22.35
N ASN A 126 -13.56 5.09 -21.50
CA ASN A 126 -13.57 4.27 -20.28
C ASN A 126 -12.29 4.46 -19.44
N ALA A 127 -11.87 5.72 -19.27
CA ALA A 127 -10.60 6.05 -18.63
C ALA A 127 -10.83 7.01 -17.46
N ILE A 128 -10.16 6.71 -16.35
CA ILE A 128 -10.03 7.61 -15.20
C ILE A 128 -8.55 7.95 -15.09
N ASN A 129 -8.24 9.24 -15.06
CA ASN A 129 -6.88 9.70 -14.87
C ASN A 129 -6.82 10.56 -13.61
N VAL A 130 -5.91 10.20 -12.72
CA VAL A 130 -5.68 10.86 -11.43
C VAL A 130 -4.24 11.34 -11.42
N SER A 131 -4.05 12.63 -11.15
CA SER A 131 -2.71 13.22 -11.08
C SER A 131 -2.63 14.27 -9.98
N PRO A 132 -1.54 14.32 -9.21
CA PRO A 132 -1.35 15.38 -8.22
C PRO A 132 -1.27 16.75 -8.89
N ILE A 133 -1.90 17.76 -8.30
CA ILE A 133 -1.77 19.15 -8.73
C ILE A 133 -0.55 19.73 -8.03
N GLU A 134 0.53 19.95 -8.78
CA GLU A 134 1.74 20.63 -8.29
C GLU A 134 1.50 22.14 -8.12
N THR A 135 0.49 22.55 -7.38
CA THR A 135 0.37 23.94 -6.95
C THR A 135 1.36 24.18 -5.83
N GLY A 136 2.30 25.11 -6.01
CA GLY A 136 3.34 25.50 -5.04
C GLY A 136 2.85 26.09 -3.72
N SER A 137 1.63 25.77 -3.30
CA SER A 137 1.10 26.03 -1.96
C SER A 137 0.81 24.67 -1.31
N PRO A 138 1.46 24.33 -0.18
CA PRO A 138 1.14 23.10 0.52
C PRO A 138 -0.34 23.09 0.88
N VAL A 139 -0.99 21.94 0.73
CA VAL A 139 -2.33 21.73 1.27
C VAL A 139 -2.23 22.00 2.78
N THR A 140 -2.81 23.11 3.23
CA THR A 140 -2.66 23.57 4.63
C THR A 140 -3.57 22.81 5.58
N VAL A 141 -4.53 22.04 5.06
CA VAL A 141 -5.52 21.30 5.86
C VAL A 141 -5.33 19.81 5.62
N ASP A 142 -4.99 19.10 6.68
CA ASP A 142 -4.93 17.65 6.67
C ASP A 142 -6.33 17.06 6.43
N VAL A 143 -6.42 16.05 5.56
CA VAL A 143 -7.69 15.37 5.20
C VAL A 143 -8.28 14.68 6.44
N ASP A 144 -7.41 14.11 7.26
CA ASP A 144 -7.78 13.55 8.56
C ASP A 144 -6.82 14.04 9.65
N PRO A 145 -7.13 15.18 10.29
CA PRO A 145 -6.32 15.73 11.38
C PRO A 145 -6.18 14.80 12.59
N THR A 146 -7.02 13.77 12.71
CA THR A 146 -6.92 12.79 13.80
C THR A 146 -5.82 11.76 13.56
N GLY A 147 -5.35 11.62 12.32
CA GLY A 147 -4.35 10.62 11.91
C GLY A 147 -4.87 9.17 11.95
N HIS A 148 -6.16 8.96 12.18
CA HIS A 148 -6.76 7.63 12.24
C HIS A 148 -6.74 6.93 10.89
N LEU A 149 -6.98 7.64 9.78
CA LEU A 149 -6.93 7.07 8.43
C LEU A 149 -5.54 6.53 8.11
N GLN A 150 -4.49 7.30 8.40
CA GLN A 150 -3.09 6.89 8.22
C GLN A 150 -2.76 5.67 9.10
N SER A 151 -3.15 5.74 10.38
CA SER A 151 -2.92 4.64 11.34
C SER A 151 -3.64 3.36 10.94
N ASN A 152 -4.88 3.49 10.46
CA ASN A 152 -5.71 2.38 9.99
C ASN A 152 -5.18 1.78 8.68
N ALA A 153 -4.60 2.59 7.78
CA ALA A 153 -3.96 2.10 6.57
C ALA A 153 -2.75 1.21 6.91
N VAL A 154 -1.85 1.68 7.78
CA VAL A 154 -0.70 0.89 8.27
C VAL A 154 -1.16 -0.36 9.04
N ARG A 155 -2.23 -0.24 9.83
CA ARG A 155 -2.82 -1.39 10.52
C ARG A 155 -3.37 -2.44 9.56
N SER A 156 -4.01 -2.02 8.46
CA SER A 156 -4.47 -2.92 7.40
C SER A 156 -3.30 -3.65 6.74
N VAL A 157 -2.19 -2.96 6.47
CA VAL A 157 -0.95 -3.62 5.98
C VAL A 157 -0.48 -4.68 6.98
N ASN A 158 -0.43 -4.37 8.27
CA ASN A 158 -0.06 -5.35 9.31
C ASN A 158 -1.03 -6.56 9.33
N LEU A 159 -2.33 -6.33 9.17
CA LEU A 159 -3.32 -7.42 9.09
C LEU A 159 -3.13 -8.28 7.83
N LEU A 160 -2.78 -7.69 6.68
CA LEU A 160 -2.50 -8.45 5.46
C LEU A 160 -1.41 -9.50 5.69
N SER A 161 -0.33 -9.17 6.40
CA SER A 161 0.72 -10.17 6.72
C SER A 161 0.22 -11.32 7.58
N ARG A 162 -0.80 -11.10 8.42
CA ARG A 162 -1.35 -12.16 9.29
C ARG A 162 -2.31 -13.08 8.55
N MET A 163 -2.88 -12.63 7.43
CA MET A 163 -3.91 -13.37 6.68
C MET A 163 -3.36 -14.13 5.48
N THR A 164 -2.15 -13.79 5.00
CA THR A 164 -1.63 -14.24 3.69
C THR A 164 -0.50 -15.27 3.79
N THR A 165 -0.19 -15.76 4.99
CA THR A 165 0.75 -16.87 5.16
C THR A 165 0.08 -18.18 4.73
N SER A 166 0.62 -18.85 3.72
CA SER A 166 0.22 -20.21 3.36
C SER A 166 1.26 -21.21 3.88
N LEU A 167 0.85 -22.48 4.03
CA LEU A 167 1.75 -23.53 4.49
C LEU A 167 2.96 -23.74 3.55
N TYR A 168 2.79 -23.62 2.24
CA TYR A 168 3.84 -24.02 1.29
C TYR A 168 4.66 -22.88 0.71
N VAL A 169 4.05 -21.69 0.60
CA VAL A 169 4.67 -20.49 0.01
C VAL A 169 4.21 -19.23 0.74
N SER A 170 5.06 -18.21 0.85
CA SER A 170 4.59 -16.89 1.28
C SER A 170 4.02 -16.16 0.08
N VAL A 171 2.70 -15.97 0.03
CA VAL A 171 2.05 -15.21 -1.07
C VAL A 171 2.64 -13.80 -1.15
N LEU A 172 2.93 -13.19 0.00
CA LEU A 172 3.59 -11.88 0.08
C LEU A 172 5.05 -11.93 -0.34
N GLY A 173 5.76 -12.99 0.05
CA GLY A 173 7.15 -13.21 -0.36
C GLY A 173 7.29 -13.33 -1.87
N GLU A 174 6.43 -14.14 -2.50
CA GLU A 174 6.36 -14.27 -3.96
C GLU A 174 6.01 -12.94 -4.62
N ALA A 175 5.00 -12.21 -4.11
CA ALA A 175 4.63 -10.91 -4.68
C ALA A 175 5.78 -9.90 -4.66
N LEU A 176 6.51 -9.81 -3.55
CA LEU A 176 7.69 -8.96 -3.43
C LEU A 176 8.83 -9.43 -4.34
N ASP A 177 9.09 -10.73 -4.43
CA ASP A 177 10.12 -11.27 -5.32
C ASP A 177 9.81 -11.02 -6.80
N TYR A 178 8.55 -11.20 -7.22
CA TYR A 178 8.10 -10.85 -8.57
C TYR A 178 8.29 -9.37 -8.89
N ASN A 179 8.01 -8.48 -7.93
CA ASN A 179 8.27 -7.06 -8.14
C ASN A 179 9.78 -6.78 -8.23
N LEU A 180 10.60 -7.42 -7.39
CA LEU A 180 12.05 -7.33 -7.48
C LEU A 180 12.58 -7.77 -8.85
N GLN A 181 12.09 -8.88 -9.41
CA GLN A 181 12.47 -9.29 -10.76
C GLN A 181 12.09 -8.22 -11.80
N THR A 182 10.93 -7.57 -11.65
CA THR A 182 10.49 -6.50 -12.55
C THR A 182 11.40 -5.27 -12.44
N VAL A 183 11.76 -4.85 -11.22
CA VAL A 183 12.71 -3.75 -10.96
C VAL A 183 14.09 -4.07 -11.52
N ILE A 184 14.57 -5.31 -11.37
CA ILE A 184 15.84 -5.75 -11.96
C ILE A 184 15.80 -5.60 -13.49
N LEU A 185 14.73 -6.09 -14.13
CA LEU A 185 14.56 -6.00 -15.58
C LEU A 185 14.42 -4.56 -16.08
N SER A 186 13.73 -3.69 -15.34
CA SER A 186 13.53 -2.28 -15.72
C SER A 186 14.78 -1.43 -15.50
N SER A 187 15.61 -1.78 -14.53
CA SER A 187 16.79 -0.98 -14.16
C SER A 187 17.92 -1.01 -15.20
N ASN A 188 17.84 -1.84 -16.26
CA ASN A 188 18.91 -2.06 -17.25
C ASN A 188 20.30 -2.33 -16.61
N ASN A 189 20.32 -2.75 -15.34
CA ASN A 189 21.49 -2.70 -14.49
C ASN A 189 22.12 -4.09 -14.44
N THR A 190 23.06 -4.37 -15.34
CA THR A 190 23.76 -5.67 -15.39
C THR A 190 24.71 -5.92 -14.22
N ASN A 191 24.99 -4.89 -13.40
CA ASN A 191 25.88 -4.93 -12.23
C ASN A 191 25.25 -4.30 -10.97
N GLY A 192 23.92 -4.14 -10.92
CA GLY A 192 23.23 -3.48 -9.81
C GLY A 192 23.33 -4.27 -8.49
N ASP A 193 23.50 -3.55 -7.38
CA ASP A 193 23.39 -4.14 -6.04
C ASP A 193 21.94 -4.59 -5.80
N VAL A 194 21.71 -5.90 -5.95
CA VAL A 194 20.39 -6.56 -5.77
C VAL A 194 19.78 -6.20 -4.41
N SER A 195 20.60 -5.93 -3.39
CA SER A 195 20.13 -5.49 -2.09
C SER A 195 19.38 -4.15 -2.17
N ASN A 196 19.93 -3.16 -2.89
CA ASN A 196 19.29 -1.85 -3.03
C ASN A 196 18.05 -1.93 -3.93
N LEU A 197 18.09 -2.78 -4.97
CA LEU A 197 16.91 -3.05 -5.80
C LEU A 197 15.79 -3.72 -5.00
N ALA A 198 16.12 -4.56 -4.02
CA ALA A 198 15.14 -5.15 -3.10
C ALA A 198 14.49 -4.09 -2.19
N LEU A 199 15.25 -3.11 -1.69
CA LEU A 199 14.70 -1.98 -0.94
C LEU A 199 13.76 -1.13 -1.80
N GLN A 200 14.13 -0.87 -3.05
CA GLN A 200 13.28 -0.18 -4.01
C GLN A 200 12.00 -0.98 -4.28
N ALA A 201 12.11 -2.27 -4.60
CA ALA A 201 10.97 -3.13 -4.84
C ALA A 201 10.03 -3.22 -3.63
N ALA A 202 10.57 -3.27 -2.41
CA ALA A 202 9.77 -3.20 -1.19
C ALA A 202 9.02 -1.87 -1.07
N SER A 203 9.71 -0.75 -1.31
CA SER A 203 9.13 0.60 -1.27
C SER A 203 7.97 0.73 -2.26
N GLU A 204 8.19 0.37 -3.53
CA GLU A 204 7.17 0.42 -4.58
C GLU A 204 5.98 -0.49 -4.28
N SER A 205 6.23 -1.69 -3.74
CA SER A 205 5.17 -2.62 -3.38
C SER A 205 4.29 -2.07 -2.25
N PHE A 206 4.88 -1.46 -1.22
CA PHE A 206 4.10 -0.88 -0.13
C PHE A 206 3.38 0.40 -0.54
N ILE A 207 3.93 1.21 -1.45
CA ILE A 207 3.20 2.35 -2.03
C ILE A 207 1.92 1.83 -2.70
N ALA A 208 2.03 0.83 -3.59
CA ALA A 208 0.87 0.25 -4.26
C ALA A 208 -0.17 -0.33 -3.28
N ILE A 209 0.28 -1.09 -2.28
CA ILE A 209 -0.61 -1.65 -1.24
C ILE A 209 -1.32 -0.54 -0.45
N LEU A 210 -0.60 0.52 -0.07
CA LEU A 210 -1.16 1.62 0.71
C LEU A 210 -2.16 2.43 -0.12
N ASP A 211 -1.86 2.69 -1.39
CA ASP A 211 -2.76 3.39 -2.31
C ASP A 211 -4.07 2.60 -2.49
N ASP A 212 -3.98 1.28 -2.69
CA ASP A 212 -5.16 0.41 -2.77
C ASP A 212 -5.97 0.42 -1.47
N ILE A 213 -5.31 0.35 -0.31
CA ILE A 213 -5.99 0.40 1.00
C ILE A 213 -6.70 1.74 1.20
N LEU A 214 -6.05 2.86 0.87
CA LEU A 214 -6.66 4.19 0.96
C LEU A 214 -7.85 4.33 0.02
N GLY A 215 -7.74 3.81 -1.20
CA GLY A 215 -8.85 3.76 -2.16
C GLY A 215 -10.03 2.93 -1.64
N ILE A 216 -9.77 1.79 -1.01
CA ILE A 216 -10.80 0.97 -0.37
C ILE A 216 -11.48 1.72 0.78
N TYR A 217 -10.73 2.43 1.62
CA TYR A 217 -11.33 3.24 2.70
C TYR A 217 -12.20 4.36 2.15
N GLY A 218 -11.75 5.08 1.11
CA GLY A 218 -12.56 6.10 0.44
C GLY A 218 -13.85 5.51 -0.15
N GLY A 219 -13.75 4.39 -0.87
CA GLY A 219 -14.92 3.69 -1.42
C GLY A 219 -15.88 3.17 -0.34
N ALA A 220 -15.35 2.68 0.78
CA ALA A 220 -16.14 2.21 1.91
C ALA A 220 -16.90 3.36 2.59
N GLN A 221 -16.30 4.53 2.75
CA GLN A 221 -17.00 5.71 3.28
C GLN A 221 -18.17 6.12 2.38
N LEU A 222 -17.96 6.13 1.06
CA LEU A 222 -19.00 6.45 0.11
C LEU A 222 -20.17 5.45 0.15
N VAL A 223 -19.87 4.14 0.17
CA VAL A 223 -20.90 3.10 0.06
C VAL A 223 -21.56 2.76 1.40
N LEU A 224 -20.79 2.68 2.49
CA LEU A 224 -21.28 2.22 3.79
C LEU A 224 -21.77 3.36 4.67
N SER A 225 -21.04 4.47 4.69
CA SER A 225 -21.41 5.63 5.51
C SER A 225 -22.36 6.58 4.79
N ASN A 226 -22.57 6.38 3.47
CA ASN A 226 -23.27 7.32 2.59
C ASN A 226 -22.75 8.76 2.76
N ASP A 227 -21.46 8.87 3.06
CA ASP A 227 -20.79 10.12 3.34
C ASP A 227 -20.25 10.64 2.01
N SER A 228 -20.89 11.69 1.50
CA SER A 228 -20.56 12.29 0.21
C SER A 228 -20.57 13.80 0.34
N THR A 229 -19.58 14.43 -0.28
CA THR A 229 -19.48 15.87 -0.36
C THR A 229 -19.77 16.33 -1.78
N GLN A 230 -20.52 17.42 -1.92
CA GLN A 230 -20.69 18.06 -3.23
C GLN A 230 -19.36 18.69 -3.65
N ALA A 231 -18.97 18.47 -4.91
CA ALA A 231 -17.78 19.05 -5.50
C ALA A 231 -18.14 19.73 -6.82
N ASP A 232 -17.50 20.86 -7.08
CA ASP A 232 -17.63 21.53 -8.38
C ASP A 232 -16.93 20.71 -9.46
N ILE A 233 -17.63 20.47 -10.56
CA ILE A 233 -17.12 19.70 -11.69
C ILE A 233 -17.05 20.57 -12.95
N SER A 234 -16.02 20.33 -13.77
CA SER A 234 -15.98 20.77 -15.17
C SER A 234 -16.44 19.61 -16.05
N ALA A 235 -17.61 19.72 -16.66
CA ALA A 235 -18.22 18.65 -17.44
C ALA A 235 -18.27 18.97 -18.94
N CYS A 236 -18.05 17.96 -19.77
CA CYS A 236 -18.26 17.99 -21.21
C CYS A 236 -19.51 17.17 -21.53
N LEU A 237 -20.50 17.82 -22.13
CA LEU A 237 -21.80 17.24 -22.48
C LEU A 237 -21.92 17.15 -24.00
N GLU A 238 -22.62 16.13 -24.49
CA GLU A 238 -23.06 16.08 -25.87
C GLU A 238 -24.19 17.10 -26.09
N ALA A 239 -24.05 17.97 -27.10
CA ALA A 239 -25.04 18.96 -27.45
C ALA A 239 -25.35 18.91 -28.96
N VAL A 240 -26.63 18.97 -29.31
CA VAL A 240 -27.10 19.04 -30.69
C VAL A 240 -27.43 20.50 -31.03
N GLN A 241 -26.75 21.07 -32.02
CA GLN A 241 -27.08 22.39 -32.54
C GLN A 241 -28.14 22.28 -33.64
N ILE A 242 -29.21 23.08 -33.54
CA ILE A 242 -30.25 23.20 -34.58
C ILE A 242 -30.26 24.64 -35.10
N GLY A 243 -29.81 24.87 -36.34
CA GLY A 243 -29.79 26.18 -37.00
C GLY A 243 -28.48 26.49 -37.76
N GLN A 244 -28.42 27.65 -38.45
CA GLN A 244 -27.19 28.19 -39.07
C GLN A 244 -26.65 29.37 -38.23
N LEU A 245 -25.32 29.54 -38.24
CA LEU A 245 -24.58 30.63 -37.58
C LEU A 245 -24.90 32.01 -38.15
#